data_AF-A0A9D2E567-F1
#
_entry.id   AF-A0A9D2E567-F1
#
_cell.length_a   1.000
_cell.length_b   1.000
_cell.length_c   1.000
_cell.angle_alpha   90.00
_cell.angle_beta   90.00
_cell.angle_gamma   90.00
#
_symmetry.space_group_name_H-M   'P 1'
#
loop_
_entity.id
_entity.type
_entity.pdbx_description
1 polymer ?
#
loop_
_entity_poly.entity_id
_entity_poly.type
_entity_poly.pdbx_seq_one_letter_code
_entity_poly.pdbx_strand_id
1 'polypeptide(L)'
;MIRRFAAAVMALCLAALAAGPFAARAESPALEDTLEDVRRLEELAEGWAGEHPGSDPVTLTVNYLCEARYDDPLWSLVLGGGDEDFRAHVQQADPGLEALRSLRTATLPTGEDVDFLHLVAAAGAGYGYGMPQIVCSWGGDCVQLAASVQGLSEDVPVCYEALSASFGDPGGSGYFPLSDWLADVDGVNVGQRLTEGQSLSAALEGYYSELAAAGDPAAARSEAFVAAQFGGADTGDAEGFRALVWETFFSDAGVQLFLLANEYAGVNEENQTAINPDMQAPLEAACMLAADRLAADLDGAVVAPPAPGPEATPAPTPVPQEQEAEAGLWAAVRRDPGLLLGAMGLLAAAFLAVAAALWRLRDR
;
A
#
# COMPACT_ATOMS: atom_id res chain seq x y z
N MET A 1 39.30 -38.10 -27.18
CA MET A 1 38.57 -36.97 -27.82
C MET A 1 37.40 -36.51 -26.96
N ILE A 2 36.50 -37.40 -26.53
CA ILE A 2 35.29 -37.07 -25.74
C ILE A 2 35.59 -36.35 -24.40
N ARG A 3 36.64 -36.74 -23.67
CA ARG A 3 37.02 -36.10 -22.38
C ARG A 3 37.54 -34.66 -22.52
N ARG A 4 38.11 -34.29 -23.68
CA ARG A 4 38.57 -32.92 -23.94
C ARG A 4 37.44 -32.01 -24.41
N PHE A 5 36.42 -32.59 -25.05
CA PHE A 5 35.20 -31.89 -25.46
C PHE A 5 34.31 -31.56 -24.25
N ALA A 6 34.16 -32.50 -23.31
CA ALA A 6 33.42 -32.28 -22.06
C ALA A 6 34.05 -31.19 -21.17
N ALA A 7 35.38 -31.13 -21.09
CA ALA A 7 36.09 -30.11 -20.33
C ALA A 7 35.96 -28.70 -20.96
N ALA A 8 35.95 -28.61 -22.30
CA ALA A 8 35.77 -27.34 -23.00
C ALA A 8 34.33 -26.80 -22.90
N VAL A 9 33.32 -27.68 -22.96
CA VAL A 9 31.91 -27.31 -22.77
C VAL A 9 31.65 -26.88 -21.33
N MET A 10 32.23 -27.56 -20.34
CA MET A 10 32.08 -27.20 -18.92
C MET A 10 32.76 -25.87 -18.58
N ALA A 11 33.91 -25.57 -19.19
CA ALA A 11 34.58 -24.27 -19.06
C ALA A 11 33.79 -23.14 -19.74
N LEU A 12 33.12 -23.41 -20.86
CA LEU A 12 32.23 -22.45 -21.53
C LEU A 12 30.95 -22.18 -20.72
N CYS A 13 30.39 -23.20 -20.08
CA CYS A 13 29.24 -23.06 -19.17
C CYS A 13 29.60 -22.31 -17.88
N LEU A 14 30.81 -22.52 -17.34
CA LEU A 14 31.29 -21.75 -16.17
C LEU A 14 31.64 -20.30 -16.52
N ALA A 15 32.15 -20.04 -17.73
CA ALA A 15 32.36 -18.67 -18.21
C ALA A 15 31.03 -17.94 -18.50
N ALA A 16 30.00 -18.65 -18.95
CA ALA A 16 28.65 -18.09 -19.12
C ALA A 16 27.92 -17.86 -17.78
N LEU A 17 28.26 -18.63 -16.73
CA LEU A 17 27.75 -18.42 -15.37
C LEU A 17 28.50 -17.31 -14.62
N ALA A 18 29.77 -17.05 -14.95
CA ALA A 18 30.55 -15.93 -14.41
C ALA A 18 30.31 -14.60 -15.14
N ALA A 19 29.74 -14.66 -16.34
CA ALA A 19 29.23 -13.52 -17.11
C ALA A 19 27.70 -13.57 -17.18
N GLY A 20 27.04 -13.84 -16.04
CA GLY A 20 25.67 -13.39 -15.87
C GLY A 20 25.61 -11.91 -16.23
N PRO A 21 24.49 -11.39 -16.76
CA PRO A 21 24.40 -9.98 -17.00
C PRO A 21 24.52 -9.33 -15.62
N PHE A 22 25.69 -8.77 -15.33
CA PHE A 22 25.75 -7.42 -14.81
C PHE A 22 25.10 -6.54 -15.90
N ALA A 23 23.81 -6.74 -16.16
CA ALA A 23 22.97 -5.63 -16.49
C ALA A 23 23.19 -4.75 -15.27
N ALA A 24 23.98 -3.69 -15.44
CA ALA A 24 23.89 -2.56 -14.54
C ALA A 24 22.39 -2.40 -14.28
N ARG A 25 21.98 -2.52 -13.01
CA ARG A 25 20.61 -2.20 -12.65
C ARG A 25 20.35 -0.86 -13.31
N ALA A 26 19.38 -0.81 -14.23
CA ALA A 26 19.05 0.44 -14.88
C ALA A 26 18.87 1.45 -13.75
N GLU A 27 19.61 2.56 -13.80
CA GLU A 27 19.48 3.61 -12.79
C GLU A 27 17.99 3.98 -12.74
N SER A 28 17.44 4.04 -11.52
CA SER A 28 16.07 4.48 -11.30
C SER A 28 15.94 5.88 -11.93
N PRO A 29 14.88 6.15 -12.72
CA PRO A 29 14.66 7.51 -13.22
C PRO A 29 14.49 8.47 -12.05
N ALA A 30 14.86 9.73 -12.24
CA ALA A 30 14.52 10.75 -11.26
C ALA A 30 12.99 10.84 -11.14
N LEU A 31 12.50 11.13 -9.93
CA LEU A 31 11.07 11.32 -9.71
C LEU A 31 10.52 12.43 -10.62
N GLU A 32 11.26 13.52 -10.83
CA GLU A 32 10.85 14.62 -11.70
C GLU A 32 10.56 14.15 -13.14
N ASP A 33 11.44 13.33 -13.72
CA ASP A 33 11.25 12.74 -15.06
C ASP A 33 10.01 11.84 -15.08
N THR A 34 9.80 11.05 -14.02
CA THR A 34 8.62 10.20 -13.87
C THR A 34 7.34 11.04 -13.81
N LEU A 35 7.37 12.16 -13.09
CA LEU A 35 6.22 13.06 -12.95
C LEU A 35 5.88 13.79 -14.26
N GLU A 36 6.82 14.00 -15.18
CA GLU A 36 6.50 14.51 -16.52
C GLU A 36 5.57 13.55 -17.29
N ASP A 37 5.86 12.25 -17.25
CA ASP A 37 5.03 11.22 -17.87
C ASP A 37 3.68 11.08 -17.13
N VAL A 38 3.65 11.18 -15.80
CA VAL A 38 2.40 11.19 -15.01
C VAL A 38 1.52 12.38 -15.38
N ARG A 39 2.07 13.58 -15.59
CA ARG A 39 1.29 14.74 -16.05
C ARG A 39 0.63 14.51 -17.41
N ARG A 40 1.33 13.86 -18.36
CA ARG A 40 0.72 13.48 -19.65
C ARG A 40 -0.43 12.49 -19.46
N LEU A 41 -0.31 11.54 -18.53
CA LEU A 41 -1.40 10.61 -18.19
C LEU A 41 -2.60 11.34 -17.55
N GLU A 42 -2.35 12.26 -16.63
CA GLU A 42 -3.38 13.06 -15.97
C GLU A 42 -4.16 13.93 -16.97
N GLU A 43 -3.48 14.54 -17.95
CA GLU A 43 -4.13 15.29 -19.03
C GLU A 43 -5.11 14.42 -19.83
N LEU A 44 -4.74 13.15 -20.10
CA LEU A 44 -5.64 12.19 -20.75
C LEU A 44 -6.80 11.78 -19.84
N ALA A 45 -6.55 11.60 -18.54
CA ALA A 45 -7.59 11.27 -17.56
C ALA A 45 -8.61 12.40 -17.39
N GLU A 46 -8.16 13.65 -17.35
CA GLU A 46 -9.03 14.83 -17.31
C GLU A 46 -9.88 14.96 -18.58
N GLY A 47 -9.27 14.77 -19.76
CA GLY A 47 -9.98 14.77 -21.03
C GLY A 47 -11.04 13.67 -21.08
N TRP A 48 -10.69 12.46 -20.65
CA TRP A 48 -11.60 11.32 -20.58
C TRP A 48 -12.79 11.58 -19.65
N ALA A 49 -12.53 12.05 -18.42
CA ALA A 49 -13.58 12.37 -17.44
C ALA A 49 -14.52 13.48 -17.93
N GLY A 50 -14.02 14.43 -18.73
CA GLY A 50 -14.84 15.46 -19.38
C GLY A 50 -15.86 14.90 -20.38
N GLU A 51 -15.55 13.76 -21.00
CA GLU A 51 -16.41 13.06 -21.98
C GLU A 51 -17.23 11.92 -21.35
N HIS A 52 -16.81 11.42 -20.18
CA HIS A 52 -17.40 10.27 -19.48
C HIS A 52 -17.85 10.67 -18.06
N PRO A 53 -19.06 11.28 -17.92
CA PRO A 53 -19.58 11.72 -16.63
C PRO A 53 -19.58 10.59 -15.59
N GLY A 54 -19.06 10.89 -14.39
CA GLY A 54 -18.94 9.91 -13.30
C GLY A 54 -17.57 9.26 -13.19
N SER A 55 -16.65 9.55 -14.12
CA SER A 55 -15.23 9.21 -13.99
C SER A 55 -14.50 10.30 -13.22
N ASP A 56 -13.59 9.90 -12.34
CA ASP A 56 -12.72 10.80 -11.58
C ASP A 56 -11.28 10.72 -12.13
N PRO A 57 -10.66 11.84 -12.56
CA PRO A 57 -9.33 11.83 -13.17
C PRO A 57 -8.23 11.22 -12.29
N VAL A 58 -8.28 11.46 -10.97
CA VAL A 58 -7.29 10.91 -10.03
C VAL A 58 -7.43 9.40 -9.95
N THR A 59 -8.65 8.90 -9.80
CA THR A 59 -8.98 7.47 -9.78
C THR A 59 -8.54 6.79 -11.08
N LEU A 60 -8.81 7.39 -12.25
CA LEU A 60 -8.36 6.86 -13.53
C LEU A 60 -6.84 6.77 -13.62
N THR A 61 -6.13 7.81 -13.14
CA THR A 61 -4.67 7.88 -13.14
C THR A 61 -4.06 6.81 -12.24
N VAL A 62 -4.53 6.72 -10.98
CA VAL A 62 -4.09 5.72 -10.00
C VAL A 62 -4.35 4.30 -10.52
N ASN A 63 -5.55 4.03 -11.02
CA ASN A 63 -5.92 2.68 -11.47
C ASN A 63 -5.12 2.28 -12.71
N TYR A 64 -4.92 3.19 -13.66
CA TYR A 64 -4.09 2.92 -14.83
C TYR A 64 -2.67 2.52 -14.43
N LEU A 65 -2.05 3.25 -13.50
CA LEU A 65 -0.69 2.98 -13.01
C LEU A 65 -0.61 1.64 -12.25
N CYS A 66 -1.56 1.38 -11.35
CA CYS A 66 -1.49 0.25 -10.42
C CYS A 66 -2.00 -1.07 -10.99
N GLU A 67 -2.92 -1.06 -11.97
CA GLU A 67 -3.62 -2.26 -12.46
C GLU A 67 -2.66 -3.39 -12.87
N ALA A 68 -1.53 -3.08 -13.52
CA ALA A 68 -0.62 -4.13 -14.00
C ALA A 68 0.09 -4.89 -12.87
N ARG A 69 0.25 -4.27 -11.70
CA ARG A 69 0.91 -4.87 -10.52
C ARG A 69 -0.09 -5.41 -9.50
N TYR A 70 -1.25 -4.77 -9.37
CA TYR A 70 -2.25 -5.01 -8.32
C TYR A 70 -3.59 -5.49 -8.91
N ASP A 71 -3.55 -6.55 -9.73
CA ASP A 71 -4.72 -7.16 -10.40
C ASP A 71 -5.38 -8.27 -9.58
N ASP A 72 -5.71 -8.01 -8.31
CA ASP A 72 -6.47 -8.96 -7.49
C ASP A 72 -7.72 -8.35 -6.84
N PRO A 73 -8.68 -9.18 -6.39
CA PRO A 73 -9.96 -8.68 -5.90
C PRO A 73 -9.87 -7.78 -4.66
N LEU A 74 -8.85 -7.94 -3.80
CA LEU A 74 -8.68 -7.08 -2.63
C LEU A 74 -8.21 -5.69 -3.06
N TRP A 75 -7.26 -5.61 -4.00
CA TRP A 75 -6.83 -4.33 -4.54
C TRP A 75 -7.89 -3.65 -5.39
N SER A 76 -8.65 -4.41 -6.17
CA SER A 76 -9.78 -3.88 -6.94
C SER A 76 -10.89 -3.34 -6.04
N LEU A 77 -11.07 -3.90 -4.83
CA LEU A 77 -12.00 -3.36 -3.84
C LEU A 77 -11.55 -1.98 -3.37
N VAL A 78 -10.23 -1.79 -3.20
CA VAL A 78 -9.62 -0.60 -2.60
C VAL A 78 -9.41 0.53 -3.59
N LEU A 79 -8.69 0.27 -4.68
CA LEU A 79 -8.34 1.28 -5.68
C LEU A 79 -9.44 1.46 -6.72
N GLY A 80 -10.36 0.50 -6.80
CA GLY A 80 -11.26 0.35 -7.94
C GLY A 80 -10.61 -0.50 -9.04
N GLY A 81 -11.44 -1.13 -9.86
CA GLY A 81 -10.96 -1.92 -10.99
C GLY A 81 -10.32 -1.03 -12.05
N GLY A 82 -9.47 -1.65 -12.88
CA GLY A 82 -8.98 -1.02 -14.10
C GLY A 82 -10.12 -0.66 -15.06
N ASP A 83 -9.91 0.40 -15.84
CA ASP A 83 -10.83 0.82 -16.91
C ASP A 83 -10.20 0.45 -18.26
N GLU A 84 -10.74 -0.59 -18.89
CA GLU A 84 -10.20 -1.11 -20.16
C GLU A 84 -10.34 -0.10 -21.30
N ASP A 85 -11.42 0.68 -21.31
CA ASP A 85 -11.71 1.67 -22.35
C ASP A 85 -10.77 2.87 -22.20
N PHE A 86 -10.58 3.36 -20.97
CA PHE A 86 -9.59 4.40 -20.69
C PHE A 86 -8.16 3.92 -21.00
N ARG A 87 -7.81 2.68 -20.64
CA ARG A 87 -6.49 2.11 -20.98
C ARG A 87 -6.29 2.05 -22.50
N ALA A 88 -7.32 1.64 -23.25
CA ALA A 88 -7.26 1.64 -24.71
C ALA A 88 -7.14 3.06 -25.29
N HIS A 89 -7.76 4.06 -24.66
CA HIS A 89 -7.61 5.47 -25.00
C HIS A 89 -6.16 5.94 -24.80
N VAL A 90 -5.56 5.68 -23.63
CA VAL A 90 -4.16 6.02 -23.34
C VAL A 90 -3.22 5.36 -24.34
N GLN A 91 -3.39 4.06 -24.61
CA GLN A 91 -2.57 3.32 -25.58
C GLN A 91 -2.63 3.89 -27.01
N GLN A 92 -3.76 4.50 -27.40
CA GLN A 92 -3.92 5.14 -28.70
C GLN A 92 -3.35 6.56 -28.73
N ALA A 93 -3.52 7.33 -27.65
CA ALA A 93 -3.12 8.73 -27.56
C ALA A 93 -1.61 8.89 -27.29
N ASP A 94 -1.09 8.16 -26.30
CA ASP A 94 0.32 8.17 -25.93
C ASP A 94 0.79 6.76 -25.52
N PRO A 95 1.22 5.92 -26.48
CA PRO A 95 1.68 4.56 -26.21
C PRO A 95 2.97 4.51 -25.37
N GLY A 96 3.66 5.64 -25.18
CA GLY A 96 4.86 5.72 -24.33
C GLY A 96 4.54 5.55 -22.84
N LEU A 97 3.32 5.90 -22.42
CA LEU A 97 2.89 5.84 -21.02
C LEU A 97 2.73 4.42 -20.47
N GLU A 98 2.69 3.41 -21.34
CA GLU A 98 2.67 2.01 -20.91
C GLU A 98 3.90 1.65 -20.06
N ALA A 99 5.03 2.34 -20.24
CA ALA A 99 6.23 2.12 -19.44
C ALA A 99 6.01 2.40 -17.94
N LEU A 100 5.16 3.38 -17.59
CA LEU A 100 4.86 3.74 -16.20
C LEU A 100 4.29 2.56 -15.41
N ARG A 101 3.48 1.72 -16.05
CA ARG A 101 2.82 0.55 -15.43
C ARG A 101 3.79 -0.57 -15.05
N SER A 102 5.04 -0.47 -15.50
CA SER A 102 6.12 -1.41 -15.17
C SER A 102 7.23 -0.79 -14.34
N LEU A 103 7.11 0.50 -13.98
CA LEU A 103 8.10 1.21 -13.20
C LEU A 103 8.18 0.59 -11.80
N ARG A 104 9.39 0.25 -11.38
CA ARG A 104 9.62 -0.28 -10.04
C ARG A 104 9.98 0.84 -9.08
N THR A 105 11.10 1.50 -9.34
CA THR A 105 11.65 2.50 -8.44
C THR A 105 11.84 3.84 -9.15
N ALA A 106 11.71 4.93 -8.39
CA ALA A 106 12.07 6.29 -8.80
C ALA A 106 12.99 6.90 -7.73
N THR A 107 14.02 7.64 -8.15
CA THR A 107 14.94 8.31 -7.24
C THR A 107 14.33 9.63 -6.76
N LEU A 108 14.17 9.75 -5.45
CA LEU A 108 13.61 10.92 -4.77
C LEU A 108 14.60 12.09 -4.79
N PRO A 109 14.13 13.35 -4.68
CA PRO A 109 14.99 14.52 -4.50
C PRO A 109 15.91 14.44 -3.26
N THR A 110 15.54 13.62 -2.27
CA THR A 110 16.31 13.35 -1.06
C THR A 110 17.41 12.30 -1.27
N GLY A 111 17.43 11.62 -2.43
CA GLY A 111 18.48 10.71 -2.89
C GLY A 111 18.18 9.22 -2.71
N GLU A 112 17.12 8.86 -1.98
CA GLU A 112 16.67 7.48 -1.83
C GLU A 112 15.81 7.02 -3.03
N ASP A 113 15.76 5.71 -3.27
CA ASP A 113 14.83 5.12 -4.22
C ASP A 113 13.54 4.68 -3.51
N VAL A 114 12.38 5.11 -4.03
CA VAL A 114 11.05 4.69 -3.58
C VAL A 114 10.45 3.69 -4.56
N ASP A 115 9.66 2.73 -4.09
CA ASP A 115 8.82 1.93 -4.98
C ASP A 115 7.65 2.79 -5.48
N PHE A 116 7.72 3.21 -6.74
CA PHE A 116 6.82 4.23 -7.28
C PHE A 116 5.38 3.74 -7.38
N LEU A 117 5.16 2.51 -7.86
CA LEU A 117 3.80 1.99 -7.99
C LEU A 117 3.20 1.64 -6.63
N HIS A 118 4.03 1.21 -5.67
CA HIS A 118 3.58 1.04 -4.28
C HIS A 118 3.16 2.40 -3.68
N LEU A 119 3.97 3.43 -3.87
CA LEU A 119 3.67 4.79 -3.40
C LEU A 119 2.34 5.31 -3.95
N VAL A 120 2.10 5.12 -5.25
CA VAL A 120 0.85 5.53 -5.91
C VAL A 120 -0.34 4.74 -5.39
N ALA A 121 -0.19 3.44 -5.15
CA ALA A 121 -1.24 2.61 -4.56
C ALA A 121 -1.60 3.08 -3.14
N ALA A 122 -0.61 3.31 -2.28
CA ALA A 122 -0.81 3.79 -0.92
C ALA A 122 -1.48 5.18 -0.88
N ALA A 123 -1.02 6.11 -1.72
CA ALA A 123 -1.64 7.44 -1.83
C ALA A 123 -3.07 7.38 -2.39
N GLY A 124 -3.30 6.58 -3.41
CA GLY A 124 -4.60 6.38 -4.05
C GLY A 124 -5.64 5.77 -3.11
N ALA A 125 -5.23 4.81 -2.27
CA ALA A 125 -6.10 4.23 -1.24
C ALA A 125 -6.55 5.28 -0.21
N GLY A 126 -5.67 6.21 0.16
CA GLY A 126 -6.02 7.35 1.02
C GLY A 126 -7.04 8.29 0.38
N TYR A 127 -6.89 8.58 -0.93
CA TYR A 127 -7.80 9.43 -1.69
C TYR A 127 -9.20 8.81 -1.84
N GLY A 128 -9.29 7.56 -2.31
CA GLY A 128 -10.57 6.93 -2.67
C GLY A 128 -11.53 6.72 -1.49
N TYR A 129 -11.01 6.50 -0.28
CA TYR A 129 -11.81 6.30 0.93
C TYR A 129 -11.93 7.54 1.81
N GLY A 130 -11.16 8.60 1.53
CA GLY A 130 -11.06 9.79 2.38
C GLY A 130 -10.45 9.51 3.77
N MET A 131 -9.83 8.35 3.97
CA MET A 131 -9.13 7.94 5.20
C MET A 131 -7.93 7.06 4.85
N PRO A 132 -6.78 7.18 5.54
CA PRO A 132 -5.65 6.28 5.30
C PRO A 132 -6.07 4.82 5.51
N GLN A 133 -5.84 3.98 4.50
CA GLN A 133 -6.04 2.53 4.63
C GLN A 133 -4.71 1.91 5.05
N ILE A 134 -4.59 1.53 6.33
CA ILE A 134 -3.35 0.95 6.89
C ILE A 134 -2.97 -0.32 6.13
N VAL A 135 -3.94 -1.16 5.76
CA VAL A 135 -3.70 -2.39 4.99
C VAL A 135 -3.10 -2.15 3.59
N CYS A 136 -3.36 -0.99 2.98
CA CYS A 136 -2.87 -0.64 1.64
C CYS A 136 -1.58 0.19 1.68
N SER A 137 -1.00 0.30 2.87
CA SER A 137 0.32 0.87 3.12
C SER A 137 1.05 -0.04 4.12
N TRP A 138 1.69 0.54 5.14
CA TRP A 138 2.57 -0.13 6.10
C TRP A 138 1.99 -1.37 6.79
N GLY A 139 0.66 -1.46 6.95
CA GLY A 139 0.01 -2.62 7.55
C GLY A 139 0.10 -3.87 6.68
N GLY A 140 -0.09 -3.74 5.37
CA GLY A 140 0.02 -4.86 4.43
C GLY A 140 1.43 -5.46 4.46
N ASP A 141 2.44 -4.59 4.42
CA ASP A 141 3.84 -4.99 4.45
C ASP A 141 4.28 -5.52 5.82
N CYS A 142 3.73 -5.01 6.92
CA CYS A 142 3.92 -5.62 8.25
C CYS A 142 3.41 -7.08 8.28
N VAL A 143 2.25 -7.36 7.67
CA VAL A 143 1.73 -8.74 7.57
C VAL A 143 2.65 -9.63 6.73
N GLN A 144 3.10 -9.16 5.57
CA GLN A 144 4.00 -9.92 4.69
C GLN A 144 5.36 -10.18 5.34
N LEU A 145 5.92 -9.16 6.01
CA LEU A 145 7.15 -9.28 6.77
C LEU A 145 6.99 -10.30 7.89
N ALA A 146 5.93 -10.22 8.70
CA ALA A 146 5.64 -11.16 9.76
C ALA A 146 5.47 -12.60 9.23
N ALA A 147 4.76 -12.78 8.12
CA ALA A 147 4.54 -14.09 7.51
C ALA A 147 5.87 -14.78 7.10
N SER A 148 6.92 -14.01 6.81
CA SER A 148 8.25 -14.57 6.48
C SER A 148 8.90 -15.37 7.61
N VAL A 149 8.45 -15.15 8.86
CA VAL A 149 8.91 -15.87 10.06
C VAL A 149 7.76 -16.55 10.81
N GLN A 150 6.65 -16.85 10.13
CA GLN A 150 5.51 -17.58 10.71
C GLN A 150 5.97 -18.86 11.41
N GLY A 151 5.53 -19.06 12.64
CA GLY A 151 5.86 -20.25 13.45
C GLY A 151 7.31 -20.34 13.90
N LEU A 152 8.13 -19.29 13.72
CA LEU A 152 9.52 -19.27 14.19
C LEU A 152 9.60 -19.35 15.72
N SER A 153 8.82 -18.53 16.42
CA SER A 153 8.84 -18.41 17.87
C SER A 153 7.55 -17.75 18.37
N GLU A 154 7.13 -18.09 19.59
CA GLU A 154 6.09 -17.34 20.33
C GLU A 154 6.70 -16.17 21.14
N ASP A 155 8.04 -16.04 21.13
CA ASP A 155 8.79 -14.97 21.80
C ASP A 155 9.04 -13.80 20.83
N VAL A 156 8.38 -12.67 21.07
CA VAL A 156 8.39 -11.46 20.22
C VAL A 156 9.83 -10.96 19.95
N PRO A 157 10.71 -10.77 20.96
CA PRO A 157 12.13 -10.47 20.74
C PRO A 157 12.86 -11.35 19.72
N VAL A 158 12.55 -12.66 19.68
CA VAL A 158 13.19 -13.58 18.72
C VAL A 158 12.72 -13.29 17.29
N CYS A 159 11.41 -13.07 17.12
CA CYS A 159 10.85 -12.65 15.83
C CYS A 159 11.39 -11.29 15.40
N TYR A 160 11.49 -10.33 16.33
CA TYR A 160 12.05 -9.00 16.07
C TYR A 160 13.48 -9.09 15.54
N GLU A 161 14.36 -9.84 16.21
CA GLU A 161 15.74 -10.03 15.76
C GLU A 161 15.78 -10.64 14.34
N ALA A 162 14.96 -11.65 14.08
CA ALA A 162 14.90 -12.31 12.78
C ALA A 162 14.44 -11.38 11.64
N LEU A 163 13.48 -10.49 11.92
CA LEU A 163 12.92 -9.55 10.95
C LEU A 163 13.80 -8.30 10.75
N SER A 164 14.55 -7.89 11.78
CA SER A 164 15.34 -6.65 11.76
C SER A 164 16.38 -6.57 10.63
N ALA A 165 16.86 -7.72 10.15
CA ALA A 165 17.86 -7.77 9.09
C ALA A 165 17.30 -7.46 7.69
N SER A 166 16.00 -7.66 7.46
CA SER A 166 15.36 -7.43 6.16
C SER A 166 14.48 -6.19 6.13
N PHE A 167 13.98 -5.74 7.28
CA PHE A 167 13.17 -4.53 7.40
C PHE A 167 13.99 -3.28 7.06
N GLY A 168 13.50 -2.48 6.12
CA GLY A 168 14.13 -1.22 5.72
C GLY A 168 15.52 -1.38 5.10
N ASP A 169 15.86 -2.56 4.56
CA ASP A 169 17.14 -2.78 3.86
C ASP A 169 17.15 -2.02 2.52
N PRO A 170 18.08 -1.05 2.30
CA PRO A 170 18.17 -0.29 1.05
C PRO A 170 18.52 -1.16 -0.18
N GLY A 171 19.20 -2.29 0.02
CA GLY A 171 19.53 -3.24 -1.04
C GLY A 171 18.62 -4.46 -1.07
N GLY A 172 17.63 -4.51 -0.18
CA GLY A 172 16.80 -5.68 0.06
C GLY A 172 15.82 -5.93 -1.06
N SER A 173 15.66 -7.20 -1.43
CA SER A 173 14.48 -7.68 -2.15
C SER A 173 13.56 -8.49 -1.23
N GLY A 174 13.63 -8.20 0.08
CA GLY A 174 12.83 -8.84 1.12
C GLY A 174 11.38 -8.37 1.09
N TYR A 175 10.62 -8.70 2.13
CA TYR A 175 9.18 -8.43 2.19
C TYR A 175 8.82 -6.98 2.58
N PHE A 176 9.75 -6.23 3.19
CA PHE A 176 9.54 -4.81 3.53
C PHE A 176 10.85 -4.01 3.44
N PRO A 177 11.43 -3.89 2.24
CA PRO A 177 12.69 -3.16 2.01
C PRO A 177 12.50 -1.64 2.20
N LEU A 178 13.61 -0.88 2.15
CA LEU A 178 13.53 0.58 2.32
C LEU A 178 12.63 1.25 1.29
N SER A 179 12.64 0.79 0.04
CA SER A 179 11.82 1.38 -1.04
C SER A 179 10.33 1.34 -0.72
N ASP A 180 9.88 0.29 -0.04
CA ASP A 180 8.48 0.02 0.26
C ASP A 180 8.11 0.73 1.58
N TRP A 181 9.01 0.75 2.56
CA TRP A 181 8.87 1.60 3.75
C TRP A 181 8.68 3.08 3.37
N LEU A 182 9.49 3.59 2.44
CA LEU A 182 9.36 4.94 1.92
C LEU A 182 8.03 5.11 1.19
N ALA A 183 7.64 4.15 0.35
CA ALA A 183 6.39 4.19 -0.38
C ALA A 183 5.15 4.24 0.52
N ASP A 184 5.15 3.48 1.62
CA ASP A 184 4.06 3.43 2.57
C ASP A 184 3.91 4.72 3.38
N VAL A 185 5.03 5.20 3.91
CA VAL A 185 5.06 6.41 4.74
C VAL A 185 4.76 7.64 3.90
N ASP A 186 5.41 7.76 2.74
CA ASP A 186 5.19 8.88 1.80
C ASP A 186 3.80 8.78 1.16
N GLY A 187 3.29 7.57 0.91
CA GLY A 187 1.96 7.33 0.36
C GLY A 187 0.85 7.80 1.28
N VAL A 188 0.94 7.53 2.58
CA VAL A 188 0.02 8.11 3.57
C VAL A 188 0.10 9.63 3.56
N ASN A 189 1.30 10.20 3.59
CA ASN A 189 1.50 11.65 3.64
C ASN A 189 0.97 12.36 2.39
N VAL A 190 1.17 11.77 1.20
CA VAL A 190 0.67 12.28 -0.08
C VAL A 190 -0.84 12.08 -0.19
N GLY A 191 -1.35 10.92 0.23
CA GLY A 191 -2.78 10.62 0.25
C GLY A 191 -3.60 11.60 1.08
N GLN A 192 -3.04 12.13 2.18
CA GLN A 192 -3.65 13.20 2.96
C GLN A 192 -3.70 14.57 2.25
N ARG A 193 -2.83 14.77 1.25
CA ARG A 193 -2.78 16.01 0.45
C ARG A 193 -3.73 15.94 -0.73
N LEU A 194 -3.94 14.75 -1.30
CA LEU A 194 -4.82 14.53 -2.45
C LEU A 194 -6.27 14.86 -2.11
N THR A 195 -6.80 15.90 -2.73
CA THR A 195 -8.22 16.27 -2.68
C THR A 195 -8.80 16.35 -4.09
N GLU A 196 -10.12 16.27 -4.22
CA GLU A 196 -10.82 16.43 -5.50
C GLU A 196 -10.35 17.71 -6.23
N GLY A 197 -9.97 17.57 -7.49
CA GLY A 197 -9.44 18.66 -8.32
C GLY A 197 -7.93 18.94 -8.16
N GLN A 198 -7.20 18.17 -7.35
CA GLN A 198 -5.74 18.14 -7.38
C GLN A 198 -5.24 17.01 -8.28
N SER A 199 -4.06 17.21 -8.89
CA SER A 199 -3.36 16.15 -9.61
C SER A 199 -2.42 15.39 -8.68
N LEU A 200 -2.24 14.09 -8.95
CA LEU A 200 -1.28 13.23 -8.26
C LEU A 200 0.15 13.76 -8.41
N SER A 201 0.52 14.22 -9.61
CA SER A 201 1.82 14.80 -9.89
C SER A 201 2.10 16.05 -9.04
N ALA A 202 1.13 16.95 -8.90
CA ALA A 202 1.29 18.17 -8.11
C ALA A 202 1.39 17.86 -6.60
N ALA A 203 0.64 16.89 -6.10
CA ALA A 203 0.72 16.46 -4.71
C ALA A 203 2.09 15.85 -4.38
N LEU A 204 2.60 14.98 -5.26
CA LEU A 204 3.94 14.38 -5.12
C LEU A 204 5.04 15.43 -5.21
N GLU A 205 4.98 16.32 -6.22
CA GLU A 205 5.96 17.40 -6.40
C GLU A 205 6.00 18.34 -5.19
N GLY A 206 4.84 18.76 -4.69
CA GLY A 206 4.74 19.61 -3.50
C GLY A 206 5.30 18.91 -2.25
N TYR A 207 4.93 17.65 -2.02
CA TYR A 207 5.41 16.87 -0.89
C TYR A 207 6.94 16.74 -0.89
N TYR A 208 7.53 16.27 -1.99
CA TYR A 208 8.97 16.05 -2.04
C TYR A 208 9.77 17.35 -2.11
N SER A 209 9.20 18.44 -2.62
CA SER A 209 9.82 19.78 -2.56
C SER A 209 9.94 20.28 -1.11
N GLU A 210 8.88 20.12 -0.31
CA GLU A 210 8.91 20.45 1.11
C GLU A 210 9.89 19.55 1.87
N LEU A 211 9.90 18.26 1.56
CA LEU A 211 10.75 17.28 2.20
C LEU A 211 12.24 17.53 1.93
N ALA A 212 12.60 17.84 0.68
CA ALA A 212 13.98 18.16 0.29
C ALA A 212 14.46 19.50 0.88
N ALA A 213 13.54 20.42 1.20
CA ALA A 213 13.85 21.69 1.85
C ALA A 213 14.01 21.55 3.38
N ALA A 214 13.57 20.43 3.97
CA ALA A 214 13.69 20.18 5.40
C ALA A 214 15.17 20.01 5.82
N GLY A 215 15.49 20.46 7.05
CA GLY A 215 16.82 20.26 7.61
C GLY A 215 17.15 18.79 7.91
N ASP A 216 16.11 18.00 8.14
CA ASP A 216 16.15 16.54 8.29
C ASP A 216 14.93 15.92 7.58
N PRO A 217 15.10 15.44 6.33
CA PRO A 217 14.03 14.83 5.57
C PRO A 217 13.43 13.58 6.24
N ALA A 218 14.23 12.77 6.93
CA ALA A 218 13.72 11.55 7.58
C ALA A 218 12.81 11.91 8.75
N ALA A 219 13.23 12.87 9.59
CA ALA A 219 12.40 13.36 10.69
C ALA A 219 11.11 14.01 10.18
N ALA A 220 11.18 14.86 9.15
CA ALA A 220 10.00 15.53 8.59
C ALA A 220 8.99 14.56 7.99
N ARG A 221 9.46 13.52 7.29
CA ARG A 221 8.65 12.42 6.75
C ARG A 221 7.91 11.69 7.88
N SER A 222 8.66 11.25 8.89
CA SER A 222 8.13 10.48 10.02
C SER A 222 7.20 11.33 10.91
N GLU A 223 7.47 12.63 11.06
CA GLU A 223 6.60 13.55 11.82
C GLU A 223 5.23 13.68 11.15
N ALA A 224 5.20 13.92 9.84
CA ALA A 224 3.95 14.01 9.08
C ALA A 224 3.15 12.70 9.15
N PHE A 225 3.83 11.56 9.04
CA PHE A 225 3.19 10.25 9.09
C PHE A 225 2.63 9.94 10.48
N VAL A 226 3.42 10.18 11.54
CA VAL A 226 2.98 9.96 12.91
C VAL A 226 1.80 10.86 13.25
N ALA A 227 1.82 12.13 12.84
CA ALA A 227 0.68 13.01 13.00
C ALA A 227 -0.58 12.48 12.30
N ALA A 228 -0.43 11.98 11.06
CA ALA A 228 -1.55 11.45 10.29
C ALA A 228 -2.16 10.15 10.85
N GLN A 229 -1.32 9.21 11.30
CA GLN A 229 -1.75 7.88 11.73
C GLN A 229 -2.03 7.78 13.23
N PHE A 230 -1.24 8.46 14.04
CA PHE A 230 -1.21 8.28 15.50
C PHE A 230 -1.50 9.58 16.26
N GLY A 231 -1.67 10.71 15.56
CA GLY A 231 -1.97 12.00 16.16
C GLY A 231 -0.81 12.54 17.01
N GLY A 232 -1.13 13.02 18.21
CA GLY A 232 -0.17 13.66 19.12
C GLY A 232 0.69 12.67 19.92
N ALA A 233 1.25 11.66 19.27
CA ALA A 233 1.96 10.56 19.92
C ALA A 233 3.31 10.99 20.52
N ASP A 234 3.65 10.44 21.69
CA ASP A 234 4.98 10.55 22.30
C ASP A 234 5.84 9.37 21.81
N THR A 235 6.74 9.63 20.85
CA THR A 235 7.60 8.57 20.31
C THR A 235 8.80 8.24 21.22
N GLY A 236 9.02 9.03 22.28
CA GLY A 236 10.04 8.77 23.30
C GLY A 236 9.59 7.76 24.36
N ASP A 237 8.28 7.57 24.54
CA ASP A 237 7.73 6.45 25.31
C ASP A 237 7.71 5.19 24.43
N ALA A 238 8.83 4.47 24.39
CA ALA A 238 8.98 3.32 23.51
C ALA A 238 7.92 2.23 23.74
N GLU A 239 7.54 1.95 24.99
CA GLU A 239 6.52 0.93 25.28
C GLU A 239 5.12 1.43 24.87
N GLY A 240 4.78 2.66 25.24
CA GLY A 240 3.50 3.27 24.87
C GLY A 240 3.33 3.45 23.36
N PHE A 241 4.37 3.87 22.66
CA PHE A 241 4.31 4.08 21.21
C PHE A 241 4.22 2.76 20.45
N ARG A 242 4.96 1.72 20.85
CA ARG A 242 4.81 0.37 20.27
C ARG A 242 3.40 -0.18 20.47
N ALA A 243 2.82 0.02 21.66
CA ALA A 243 1.45 -0.39 21.93
C ALA A 243 0.44 0.38 21.04
N LEU A 244 0.62 1.69 20.88
CA LEU A 244 -0.22 2.51 20.00
C LEU A 244 -0.15 2.06 18.53
N VAL A 245 1.05 1.77 18.02
CA VAL A 245 1.24 1.24 16.65
C VAL A 245 0.54 -0.11 16.50
N TRP A 246 0.70 -1.01 17.46
CA TRP A 246 0.01 -2.31 17.47
C TRP A 246 -1.52 -2.18 17.48
N GLU A 247 -2.05 -1.34 18.37
CA GLU A 247 -3.50 -1.12 18.48
C GLU A 247 -4.07 -0.51 17.20
N THR A 248 -3.35 0.46 16.61
CA THR A 248 -3.74 1.09 15.34
C THR A 248 -3.71 0.08 14.19
N PHE A 249 -2.66 -0.74 14.12
CA PHE A 249 -2.53 -1.84 13.15
C PHE A 249 -3.68 -2.85 13.27
N PHE A 250 -3.91 -3.39 14.46
CA PHE A 250 -4.86 -4.50 14.62
C PHE A 250 -6.33 -4.04 14.66
N SER A 251 -6.60 -2.78 14.98
CA SER A 251 -7.96 -2.21 14.91
C SER A 251 -8.41 -1.88 13.48
N ASP A 252 -7.48 -1.83 12.52
CA ASP A 252 -7.81 -1.62 11.12
C ASP A 252 -8.58 -2.82 10.54
N ALA A 253 -9.79 -2.54 10.01
CA ALA A 253 -10.65 -3.56 9.46
C ALA A 253 -10.06 -4.22 8.19
N GLY A 254 -9.29 -3.46 7.42
CA GLY A 254 -8.58 -3.96 6.25
C GLY A 254 -7.51 -4.99 6.63
N VAL A 255 -6.70 -4.68 7.66
CA VAL A 255 -5.68 -5.59 8.20
C VAL A 255 -6.34 -6.86 8.74
N GLN A 256 -7.42 -6.74 9.53
CA GLN A 256 -8.14 -7.90 10.02
C GLN A 256 -8.69 -8.78 8.88
N LEU A 257 -9.26 -8.16 7.84
CA LEU A 257 -9.72 -8.89 6.65
C LEU A 257 -8.55 -9.58 5.94
N PHE A 258 -7.41 -8.90 5.79
CA PHE A 258 -6.22 -9.46 5.15
C PHE A 258 -5.68 -10.66 5.92
N LEU A 259 -5.63 -10.59 7.25
CA LEU A 259 -5.25 -11.71 8.12
C LEU A 259 -6.20 -12.90 7.98
N LEU A 260 -7.52 -12.66 7.94
CA LEU A 260 -8.53 -13.71 7.75
C LEU A 260 -8.44 -14.36 6.36
N ALA A 261 -8.25 -13.53 5.32
CA ALA A 261 -8.16 -14.01 3.93
C ALA A 261 -6.93 -14.89 3.69
N ASN A 262 -5.86 -14.70 4.47
CA ASN A 262 -4.64 -15.49 4.38
C ASN A 262 -4.54 -16.60 5.45
N GLU A 263 -5.63 -16.86 6.18
CA GLU A 263 -5.67 -17.87 7.24
C GLU A 263 -4.64 -17.63 8.36
N TYR A 264 -4.16 -16.39 8.55
CA TYR A 264 -3.29 -15.97 9.66
C TYR A 264 -4.08 -15.62 10.92
N ALA A 265 -5.39 -15.45 10.78
CA ALA A 265 -6.33 -15.31 11.87
C ALA A 265 -7.56 -16.19 11.62
N GLY A 266 -8.25 -16.52 12.70
CA GLY A 266 -9.59 -17.09 12.69
C GLY A 266 -10.60 -16.15 13.33
N VAL A 267 -11.79 -16.67 13.57
CA VAL A 267 -12.84 -15.99 14.34
C VAL A 267 -13.04 -16.75 15.65
N ASN A 268 -13.00 -16.04 16.78
CA ASN A 268 -13.21 -16.62 18.10
C ASN A 268 -14.70 -16.85 18.41
N GLU A 269 -15.00 -17.38 19.60
CA GLU A 269 -16.38 -17.66 20.04
C GLU A 269 -17.26 -16.40 20.16
N GLU A 270 -16.65 -15.21 20.20
CA GLU A 270 -17.32 -13.90 20.30
C GLU A 270 -17.52 -13.23 18.92
N ASN A 271 -17.26 -13.95 17.83
CA ASN A 271 -17.26 -13.43 16.45
C ASN A 271 -16.24 -12.30 16.20
N GLN A 272 -15.12 -12.28 16.93
CA GLN A 272 -14.03 -11.34 16.72
C GLN A 272 -12.86 -12.01 16.02
N THR A 273 -12.12 -11.24 15.24
CA THR A 273 -10.85 -11.66 14.63
C THR A 273 -9.87 -12.04 15.74
N ALA A 274 -9.31 -13.25 15.65
CA ALA A 274 -8.30 -13.76 16.59
C ALA A 274 -7.11 -14.28 15.80
N ILE A 275 -5.94 -13.68 16.02
CA ILE A 275 -4.69 -14.05 15.36
C ILE A 275 -4.29 -15.47 15.78
N ASN A 276 -3.78 -16.24 14.84
CA ASN A 276 -3.29 -17.58 15.13
C ASN A 276 -2.02 -17.53 16.00
N PRO A 277 -1.81 -18.49 16.92
CA PRO A 277 -0.66 -18.47 17.83
C PRO A 277 0.71 -18.38 17.14
N ASP A 278 0.84 -18.95 15.94
CA ASP A 278 2.06 -18.95 15.15
C ASP A 278 2.33 -17.63 14.40
N MET A 279 1.38 -16.68 14.44
CA MET A 279 1.46 -15.37 13.80
C MET A 279 1.46 -14.20 14.79
N GLN A 280 1.02 -14.39 16.04
CA GLN A 280 0.95 -13.32 17.04
C GLN A 280 2.31 -12.62 17.25
N ALA A 281 3.34 -13.37 17.64
CA ALA A 281 4.66 -12.81 17.91
C ALA A 281 5.34 -12.23 16.66
N PRO A 282 5.26 -12.86 15.47
CA PRO A 282 5.70 -12.23 14.22
C PRO A 282 5.06 -10.88 13.90
N LEU A 283 3.73 -10.74 14.07
CA LEU A 283 3.02 -9.49 13.77
C LEU A 283 3.37 -8.39 14.77
N GLU A 284 3.44 -8.72 16.06
CA GLU A 284 3.89 -7.77 17.09
C GLU A 284 5.30 -7.29 16.80
N ALA A 285 6.21 -8.19 16.42
CA ALA A 285 7.59 -7.86 16.06
C ALA A 285 7.68 -6.92 14.84
N ALA A 286 6.89 -7.16 13.78
CA ALA A 286 6.85 -6.28 12.62
C ALA A 286 6.35 -4.88 12.99
N CYS A 287 5.29 -4.77 13.80
CA CYS A 287 4.79 -3.48 14.29
C CYS A 287 5.82 -2.75 15.17
N MET A 288 6.56 -3.50 16.00
CA MET A 288 7.64 -2.93 16.82
C MET A 288 8.77 -2.36 15.96
N LEU A 289 9.14 -3.01 14.84
CA LEU A 289 10.15 -2.48 13.93
C LEU A 289 9.72 -1.15 13.29
N ALA A 290 8.46 -1.05 12.85
CA ALA A 290 7.90 0.19 12.34
C ALA A 290 7.91 1.30 13.40
N ALA A 291 7.44 1.00 14.62
CA ALA A 291 7.43 1.94 15.74
C ALA A 291 8.85 2.43 16.10
N ASP A 292 9.80 1.50 16.20
CA ASP A 292 11.19 1.82 16.55
C ASP A 292 11.87 2.68 15.47
N ARG A 293 11.56 2.43 14.19
CA ARG A 293 12.08 3.23 13.10
C ARG A 293 11.56 4.66 13.15
N LEU A 294 10.26 4.84 13.31
CA LEU A 294 9.63 6.16 13.45
C LEU A 294 10.18 6.91 14.65
N ALA A 295 10.31 6.25 15.81
CA ALA A 295 10.89 6.85 17.01
C ALA A 295 12.36 7.24 16.82
N ALA A 296 13.14 6.43 16.09
CA ALA A 296 14.54 6.73 15.77
C ALA A 296 14.67 7.93 14.81
N ASP A 297 13.85 8.00 13.77
CA ASP A 297 13.83 9.14 12.84
C ASP A 297 13.44 10.44 13.55
N LEU A 298 12.66 10.36 14.64
CA LEU A 298 12.16 11.49 15.42
C LEU A 298 12.98 11.81 16.69
N ASP A 299 14.05 11.06 16.98
CA ASP A 299 14.82 11.16 18.23
C ASP A 299 13.93 11.14 19.49
N GLY A 300 12.86 10.34 19.45
CA GLY A 300 11.89 10.23 20.54
C GLY A 300 11.04 11.48 20.80
N ALA A 301 10.83 12.34 19.80
CA ALA A 301 10.01 13.54 19.94
C ALA A 301 8.52 13.24 20.20
N VAL A 302 7.86 14.19 20.88
CA VAL A 302 6.40 14.23 20.94
C VAL A 302 5.88 14.96 19.71
N VAL A 303 5.14 14.24 18.87
CA VAL A 303 4.59 14.78 17.62
C VAL A 303 3.34 15.61 17.93
N ALA A 304 3.16 16.73 17.24
CA ALA A 304 1.94 17.52 17.36
C ALA A 304 0.80 16.82 16.61
N PRO A 305 -0.45 16.82 17.14
CA PRO A 305 -1.57 16.34 16.36
C PRO A 305 -1.74 17.19 15.10
N PRO A 306 -2.32 16.64 14.03
CA PRO A 306 -2.58 17.39 12.82
C PRO A 306 -3.41 18.63 13.16
N ALA A 307 -3.07 19.76 12.55
CA ALA A 307 -3.84 20.98 12.73
C ALA A 307 -5.32 20.69 12.41
N PRO A 308 -6.29 21.19 13.19
CA PRO A 308 -7.69 21.02 12.85
C PRO A 308 -7.91 21.54 11.44
N GLY A 309 -8.31 20.66 10.53
CA GLY A 309 -8.67 21.05 9.17
C GLY A 309 -9.81 22.06 9.20
N PRO A 310 -10.08 22.76 8.08
CA PRO A 310 -11.33 23.49 7.95
C PRO A 310 -12.47 22.54 8.31
N GLU A 311 -13.33 22.97 9.23
CA GLU A 311 -14.51 22.24 9.69
C GLU A 311 -15.18 21.60 8.48
N ALA A 312 -15.28 20.26 8.45
CA ALA A 312 -15.85 19.55 7.32
C ALA A 312 -17.17 20.23 6.95
N THR A 313 -17.22 20.84 5.77
CA THR A 313 -18.43 21.49 5.28
C THR A 313 -19.54 20.45 5.43
N PRO A 314 -20.65 20.74 6.13
CA PRO A 314 -21.73 19.77 6.26
C PRO A 314 -22.07 19.29 4.85
N ALA A 315 -22.08 17.97 4.68
CA ALA A 315 -22.30 17.34 3.38
C ALA A 315 -23.46 18.07 2.69
N PRO A 316 -23.29 18.53 1.43
CA PRO A 316 -24.32 19.31 0.76
C PRO A 316 -25.63 18.53 0.85
N THR A 317 -26.67 19.19 1.38
CA THR A 317 -28.02 18.62 1.41
C THR A 317 -28.32 18.14 -0.02
N PRO A 318 -28.70 16.87 -0.24
CA PRO A 318 -28.83 16.35 -1.58
C PRO A 318 -29.82 17.22 -2.34
N VAL A 319 -29.34 17.94 -3.35
CA VAL A 319 -30.20 18.55 -4.35
C VAL A 319 -30.89 17.37 -5.04
N PRO A 320 -32.23 17.32 -5.11
CA PRO A 320 -32.92 16.28 -5.85
C PRO A 320 -32.52 16.38 -7.33
N GLN A 321 -31.48 15.67 -7.73
CA GLN A 321 -31.23 15.41 -9.14
C GLN A 321 -32.25 14.37 -9.57
N GLU A 322 -32.95 14.65 -10.67
CA GLU A 322 -33.82 13.68 -11.34
C GLU A 322 -32.96 12.46 -11.68
N GLN A 323 -33.10 11.42 -10.87
CA GLN A 323 -32.38 10.16 -11.00
C GLN A 323 -32.90 9.42 -12.23
N GLU A 324 -32.12 9.38 -13.30
CA GLU A 324 -32.08 8.16 -14.09
C GLU A 324 -31.50 7.07 -13.19
N ALA A 325 -32.32 6.05 -12.92
CA ALA A 325 -32.01 5.00 -11.99
C ALA A 325 -30.90 4.10 -12.56
N GLU A 326 -29.65 4.38 -12.22
CA GLU A 326 -28.62 3.34 -12.21
C GLU A 326 -28.95 2.35 -11.09
N ALA A 327 -29.66 1.29 -11.45
CA ALA A 327 -29.90 0.16 -10.59
C ALA A 327 -28.66 -0.72 -10.55
N GLY A 328 -27.83 -0.55 -9.52
CA GLY A 328 -26.63 -1.37 -9.31
C GLY A 328 -26.17 -1.36 -7.86
N LEU A 329 -25.60 -2.49 -7.42
CA LEU A 329 -25.02 -2.67 -6.08
C LEU A 329 -24.07 -1.53 -5.72
N TRP A 330 -23.25 -1.09 -6.68
CA TRP A 330 -22.26 -0.04 -6.51
C TRP A 330 -22.84 1.36 -6.29
N ALA A 331 -24.01 1.67 -6.86
CA ALA A 331 -24.70 2.93 -6.60
C ALA A 331 -25.35 2.96 -5.20
N ALA A 332 -25.76 1.80 -4.67
CA ALA A 332 -26.26 1.66 -3.30
C ALA A 332 -25.13 1.75 -2.27
N VAL A 333 -23.99 1.11 -2.56
CA VAL A 333 -22.78 1.11 -1.75
C VAL A 333 -22.18 2.52 -1.60
N ARG A 334 -22.13 3.31 -2.69
CA ARG A 334 -21.66 4.70 -2.62
C ARG A 334 -22.57 5.60 -1.77
N ARG A 335 -23.86 5.27 -1.64
CA ARG A 335 -24.82 6.03 -0.80
C ARG A 335 -24.80 5.61 0.66
N ASP A 336 -24.48 4.36 0.94
CA ASP A 336 -24.38 3.82 2.29
C ASP A 336 -23.30 2.73 2.32
N PRO A 337 -22.04 3.09 2.67
CA PRO A 337 -20.94 2.15 2.76
C PRO A 337 -21.19 1.02 3.78
N GLY A 338 -22.10 1.22 4.74
CA GLY A 338 -22.54 0.21 5.69
C GLY A 338 -23.26 -0.98 5.04
N LEU A 339 -23.82 -0.80 3.84
CA LEU A 339 -24.40 -1.89 3.05
C LEU A 339 -23.34 -2.89 2.56
N LEU A 340 -22.14 -2.41 2.23
CA LEU A 340 -21.02 -3.27 1.82
C LEU A 340 -20.55 -4.10 3.02
N LEU A 341 -20.36 -3.46 4.18
CA LEU A 341 -19.98 -4.12 5.43
C LEU A 341 -21.04 -5.15 5.89
N GLY A 342 -22.32 -4.81 5.78
CA GLY A 342 -23.42 -5.74 6.10
C GLY A 342 -23.52 -6.91 5.11
N ALA A 343 -23.35 -6.66 3.81
CA ALA A 343 -23.37 -7.70 2.78
C ALA A 343 -22.14 -8.63 2.87
N MET A 344 -20.97 -8.08 3.19
CA MET A 344 -19.74 -8.85 3.45
C MET A 344 -19.88 -9.71 4.71
N GLY A 345 -20.47 -9.19 5.79
CA GLY A 345 -20.77 -9.98 6.98
C GLY A 345 -21.74 -11.14 6.69
N LEU A 346 -22.74 -10.93 5.84
CA LEU A 346 -23.67 -11.97 5.39
C LEU A 346 -23.01 -13.02 4.48
N LEU A 347 -22.13 -12.59 3.58
CA LEU A 347 -21.37 -13.48 2.70
C LEU A 347 -20.37 -14.34 3.48
N ALA A 348 -19.67 -13.75 4.46
CA ALA A 348 -18.80 -14.48 5.37
C ALA A 348 -19.60 -15.52 6.17
N ALA A 349 -20.76 -15.15 6.72
CA ALA A 349 -21.64 -16.08 7.43
C ALA A 349 -22.16 -17.23 6.52
N ALA A 350 -22.50 -16.94 5.27
CA ALA A 350 -22.93 -17.95 4.30
C ALA A 350 -21.79 -18.90 3.91
N PHE A 351 -20.58 -18.38 3.73
CA PHE A 351 -19.39 -19.17 3.42
C PHE A 351 -19.03 -20.11 4.58
N LEU A 352 -19.10 -19.62 5.83
CA LEU A 352 -18.92 -20.40 7.04
C LEU A 352 -19.97 -21.51 7.19
N ALA A 353 -21.23 -21.24 6.85
CA ALA A 353 -22.30 -22.24 6.89
C ALA A 353 -22.06 -23.37 5.86
N VAL A 354 -21.57 -23.03 4.67
CA VAL A 354 -21.22 -24.01 3.63
C VAL A 354 -19.99 -24.82 4.03
N ALA A 355 -18.95 -24.18 4.56
CA ALA A 355 -17.76 -24.86 5.06
C ALA A 355 -18.09 -25.85 6.20
N ALA A 356 -18.94 -25.44 7.15
CA ALA A 356 -19.40 -26.31 8.24
C ALA A 356 -20.24 -27.50 7.73
N ALA A 357 -21.07 -27.30 6.70
CA ALA A 357 -21.84 -28.36 6.08
C ALA A 357 -20.95 -29.38 5.34
N LEU A 358 -19.92 -28.90 4.63
CA LEU A 358 -18.95 -29.73 3.91
C LEU A 358 -18.06 -30.54 4.89
N TRP A 359 -17.67 -29.93 6.01
CA TRP A 359 -16.92 -30.62 7.07
C TRP A 359 -17.73 -31.78 7.69
N ARG A 360 -19.02 -31.57 7.99
CA ARG A 360 -19.91 -32.63 8.51
C ARG A 360 -20.17 -33.77 7.53
N LEU A 361 -20.00 -33.54 6.23
CA LEU A 361 -20.14 -34.57 5.19
C LEU A 361 -18.86 -35.40 5.01
N ARG A 362 -17.70 -34.88 5.45
CA ARG A 362 -16.40 -35.55 5.38
C ARG A 362 -16.22 -36.60 6.49
N ASP A 363 -16.90 -36.44 7.62
CA ASP A 363 -16.84 -37.34 8.80
C ASP A 363 -17.94 -38.43 8.82
N ARG A 364 -18.58 -38.70 7.68
CA ARG A 364 -19.53 -39.81 7.48
C ARG A 364 -18.96 -40.84 6.51
#